data_AF-A0A0G1C0Q7-F1
#
_entry.id   AF-A0A0G1C0Q7-F1
#
_cell.length_a   1.000
_cell.length_b   1.000
_cell.length_c   1.000
_cell.angle_alpha   90.00
_cell.angle_beta   90.00
_cell.angle_gamma   90.00
#
_symmetry.space_group_name_H-M   'P 1'
#
loop_
_entity.id
_entity.type
_entity.pdbx_description
1 polymer ?
#
loop_
_entity_poly.entity_id
_entity_poly.type
_entity_poly.pdbx_seq_one_letter_code
_entity_poly.pdbx_strand_id
1 'polypeptide(L)'
;MDLFKQLLTVSGVGPKSGLAIVGNGTPTEIKSAISNADVDFFQSISGIGKKTAQRIIIDLKSKIGEAKELDLSSVEIKQRKDLFTALKTMGITADEAKDVIKNIDADLPIQEQIRLALKQI
;
A
#
# COMPACT_ATOMS: atom_id res chain seq x y z
N MET A 1 -8.84 2.56 4.87
CA MET A 1 -9.49 3.79 4.38
C MET A 1 -10.04 3.53 2.98
N ASP A 2 -11.28 3.95 2.74
CA ASP A 2 -12.03 3.62 1.52
C ASP A 2 -11.49 4.41 0.31
N LEU A 3 -11.02 3.70 -0.73
CA LEU A 3 -10.58 4.29 -2.00
C LEU A 3 -11.62 5.28 -2.55
N PHE A 4 -12.90 4.97 -2.39
CA PHE A 4 -14.02 5.84 -2.76
C PHE A 4 -13.95 7.25 -2.13
N LYS A 5 -13.58 7.36 -0.84
CA LYS A 5 -13.44 8.66 -0.17
C LYS A 5 -12.28 9.45 -0.75
N GLN A 6 -11.18 8.78 -1.11
CA GLN A 6 -10.04 9.43 -1.76
C GLN A 6 -10.43 9.94 -3.16
N LEU A 7 -11.21 9.17 -3.92
CA LEU A 7 -11.73 9.61 -5.21
C LEU A 7 -12.61 10.85 -5.10
N LEU A 8 -13.49 10.91 -4.09
CA LEU A 8 -14.37 12.07 -3.84
C LEU A 8 -13.65 13.37 -3.49
N THR A 9 -12.40 13.29 -3.02
CA THR A 9 -11.61 14.49 -2.73
C THR A 9 -11.01 15.14 -3.97
N VAL A 10 -11.04 14.46 -5.12
CA VAL A 10 -10.55 15.00 -6.39
C VAL A 10 -11.57 15.96 -6.98
N SER A 11 -11.12 17.16 -7.34
CA SER A 11 -11.99 18.18 -7.91
C SER A 11 -12.47 17.78 -9.31
N GLY A 12 -13.78 17.58 -9.47
CA GLY A 12 -14.40 17.09 -10.71
C GLY A 12 -14.78 15.61 -10.68
N VAL A 13 -14.56 14.90 -9.57
CA VAL A 13 -15.08 13.55 -9.34
C VAL A 13 -16.29 13.62 -8.43
N GLY A 14 -17.48 13.38 -9.00
CA GLY A 14 -18.71 13.25 -8.22
C GLY A 14 -18.91 11.84 -7.66
N PRO A 15 -19.92 11.63 -6.79
CA PRO A 15 -20.25 10.31 -6.23
C PRO A 15 -20.52 9.25 -7.30
N LYS A 16 -21.15 9.63 -8.41
CA LYS A 16 -21.47 8.75 -9.52
C LYS A 16 -20.20 8.25 -10.24
N SER A 17 -19.28 9.18 -10.53
CA SER A 17 -17.97 8.85 -11.15
C SER A 17 -17.08 8.06 -10.20
N GLY A 18 -17.06 8.42 -8.91
CA GLY A 18 -16.31 7.68 -7.89
C GLY A 18 -16.77 6.22 -7.75
N LEU A 19 -18.09 5.99 -7.78
CA LEU A 19 -18.64 4.63 -7.72
C LEU A 19 -18.34 3.85 -9.00
N ALA A 20 -18.40 4.50 -10.16
CA ALA A 20 -18.06 3.88 -11.43
C ALA A 20 -16.58 3.48 -11.50
N ILE A 21 -15.66 4.27 -10.93
CA ILE A 21 -14.23 3.92 -10.82
C ILE A 21 -14.03 2.68 -9.96
N VAL A 22 -14.61 2.67 -8.76
CA VAL A 22 -14.51 1.52 -7.84
C VAL A 22 -15.19 0.27 -8.44
N GLY A 23 -16.21 0.44 -9.27
CA GLY A 23 -16.88 -0.66 -9.96
C GLY A 23 -16.18 -1.16 -11.23
N ASN A 24 -15.23 -0.40 -11.79
CA ASN A 24 -14.54 -0.77 -13.04
C ASN A 24 -13.31 -1.65 -12.80
N GLY A 25 -12.73 -1.61 -11.59
CA GLY A 25 -11.58 -2.46 -11.27
C GLY A 25 -11.34 -2.62 -9.77
N THR A 26 -10.41 -3.50 -9.43
CA THR A 26 -9.98 -3.68 -8.05
C THR A 26 -9.20 -2.46 -7.55
N PRO A 27 -9.13 -2.24 -6.22
CA PRO A 27 -8.32 -1.15 -5.66
C PRO A 27 -6.85 -1.18 -6.10
N THR A 28 -6.30 -2.37 -6.34
CA THR A 28 -4.93 -2.57 -6.78
C THR A 28 -4.75 -2.14 -8.24
N GLU A 29 -5.68 -2.51 -9.13
CA GLU A 29 -5.66 -2.11 -10.54
C GLU A 29 -5.81 -0.59 -10.68
N ILE A 30 -6.72 0.03 -9.91
CA ILE A 30 -6.92 1.48 -9.92
C ILE A 30 -5.64 2.20 -9.48
N LYS A 31 -4.99 1.74 -8.40
CA LYS A 31 -3.70 2.28 -7.95
C LYS A 31 -2.60 2.11 -8.99
N SER A 32 -2.56 0.96 -9.68
CA SER A 32 -1.60 0.68 -10.76
C SER A 32 -1.83 1.62 -11.95
N ALA A 33 -3.08 1.79 -12.38
CA ALA A 33 -3.47 2.73 -13.43
C ALA A 33 -3.07 4.17 -13.09
N ILE A 34 -3.26 4.60 -11.84
CA ILE A 34 -2.80 5.93 -11.38
C ILE A 34 -1.27 6.05 -11.43
N SER A 35 -0.56 5.01 -11.00
CA SER A 35 0.91 5.00 -10.96
C SER A 35 1.51 5.04 -12.36
N ASN A 36 0.91 4.30 -13.30
CA ASN A 36 1.31 4.24 -14.72
C ASN A 36 0.77 5.41 -15.55
N ALA A 37 0.01 6.33 -14.92
CA ALA A 37 -0.65 7.44 -15.60
C ALA A 37 -1.52 7.01 -16.80
N ASP A 38 -2.24 5.90 -16.63
CA ASP A 38 -3.13 5.33 -17.64
C ASP A 38 -4.43 6.16 -17.73
N VAL A 39 -4.43 7.12 -18.64
CA VAL A 39 -5.57 8.01 -18.88
C VAL A 39 -6.73 7.28 -19.53
N ASP A 40 -6.45 6.29 -20.38
CA ASP A 40 -7.45 5.56 -21.15
C ASP A 40 -8.33 4.70 -20.23
N PHE A 41 -7.73 4.10 -19.20
CA PHE A 41 -8.45 3.40 -18.13
C PHE A 41 -9.56 4.29 -17.52
N PHE A 42 -9.22 5.54 -17.16
CA PHE A 42 -10.20 6.46 -16.57
C PHE A 42 -11.17 7.05 -17.59
N GLN A 43 -10.75 7.26 -18.83
CA GLN A 43 -11.64 7.75 -19.90
C GLN A 43 -12.68 6.72 -20.35
N SER A 44 -12.39 5.43 -20.18
CA SER A 44 -13.35 4.34 -20.46
C SER A 44 -14.59 4.39 -19.55
N ILE A 45 -14.50 5.13 -18.43
CA ILE A 45 -15.55 5.22 -17.42
C ILE A 45 -16.55 6.30 -17.82
N SER A 46 -17.83 5.92 -17.87
CA SER A 46 -18.92 6.84 -18.20
C SER A 46 -18.96 8.05 -17.26
N GLY A 47 -18.85 9.25 -17.84
CA GLY A 47 -18.84 10.51 -17.10
C GLY A 47 -17.46 11.02 -16.69
N ILE A 48 -16.37 10.41 -17.17
CA ILE A 48 -15.00 10.89 -16.98
C ILE A 48 -14.40 11.33 -18.32
N GLY A 49 -14.22 12.63 -18.49
CA GLY A 49 -13.54 13.19 -19.66
C GLY A 49 -12.02 13.24 -19.51
N LYS A 50 -11.30 13.56 -20.59
CA LYS A 50 -9.82 13.66 -20.62
C LYS A 50 -9.23 14.52 -19.49
N LYS A 51 -9.82 15.70 -19.26
CA LYS A 51 -9.37 16.63 -18.20
C LYS A 51 -9.57 16.06 -16.80
N THR A 52 -10.71 15.41 -16.57
CA THR A 52 -11.01 14.79 -15.28
C THR A 52 -10.11 13.57 -15.03
N ALA A 53 -9.91 12.72 -16.04
CA ALA A 53 -9.00 11.58 -15.98
C ALA A 53 -7.56 12.00 -15.61
N GLN A 54 -7.03 13.03 -16.29
CA GLN A 54 -5.70 13.57 -15.96
C GLN A 54 -5.64 14.13 -14.54
N ARG A 55 -6.70 14.80 -14.09
CA ARG A 55 -6.77 15.37 -12.73
C ARG A 55 -6.85 14.31 -11.64
N ILE A 56 -7.64 13.25 -11.87
CA ILE A 56 -7.69 12.05 -11.03
C ILE A 56 -6.29 11.48 -10.85
N ILE A 57 -5.56 11.27 -11.94
CA ILE A 57 -4.21 10.72 -11.90
C ILE A 57 -3.29 11.63 -11.09
N ILE A 58 -3.28 12.94 -11.31
CA ILE A 58 -2.39 13.87 -10.60
C ILE A 58 -2.71 13.93 -9.10
N ASP A 59 -3.97 14.20 -8.75
CA ASP A 59 -4.40 14.38 -7.36
C ASP A 59 -4.21 13.08 -6.55
N LEU A 60 -4.54 11.93 -7.14
CA LEU A 60 -4.36 10.64 -6.48
C LEU A 60 -2.92 10.16 -6.50
N LYS A 61 -2.12 10.48 -7.53
CA LYS A 61 -0.69 10.15 -7.53
C LYS A 61 0.05 10.92 -6.45
N SER A 62 -0.34 12.16 -6.15
CA SER A 62 0.17 12.90 -4.99
C SER A 62 -0.17 12.15 -3.69
N LYS A 63 -1.43 11.74 -3.53
CA LYS A 63 -1.89 11.00 -2.34
C LYS A 63 -1.34 9.58 -2.23
N ILE A 64 -1.12 8.91 -3.35
CA ILE A 64 -0.51 7.57 -3.41
C ILE A 64 1.00 7.68 -3.23
N GLY A 65 1.63 8.76 -3.67
CA GLY A 65 3.02 9.07 -3.38
C GLY A 65 3.25 9.21 -1.87
N GLU A 66 2.38 9.97 -1.20
CA GLU A 66 2.32 10.04 0.28
C GLU A 66 1.93 8.68 0.89
N ALA A 67 1.02 7.92 0.26
CA ALA A 67 0.68 6.57 0.73
C ALA A 67 1.76 5.53 0.43
N LYS A 68 2.79 5.83 -0.36
CA LYS A 68 3.94 4.94 -0.55
C LYS A 68 4.81 4.95 0.71
N GLU A 69 4.83 6.06 1.45
CA GLU A 69 5.34 6.09 2.84
C GLU A 69 4.44 5.25 3.77
N LEU A 70 3.13 5.17 3.50
CA LEU A 70 2.23 4.26 4.23
C LEU A 70 2.36 2.80 3.77
N ASP A 71 2.83 2.52 2.56
CA ASP A 71 3.07 1.14 2.09
C ASP A 71 4.40 0.59 2.61
N LEU A 72 5.35 1.45 2.99
CA LEU A 72 6.47 1.07 3.86
C LEU A 72 5.92 0.45 5.15
N SER A 73 4.87 1.03 5.75
CA SER A 73 4.25 0.43 6.93
C SER A 73 3.64 -0.95 6.64
N SER A 74 3.07 -1.19 5.44
CA SER A 74 2.47 -2.49 5.09
C SER A 74 3.54 -3.56 4.84
N VAL A 75 4.62 -3.18 4.16
CA VAL A 75 5.80 -4.03 3.91
C VAL A 75 6.52 -4.31 5.22
N GLU A 76 6.76 -3.31 6.07
CA GLU A 76 7.34 -3.48 7.40
C GLU A 76 6.45 -4.33 8.32
N ILE A 77 5.12 -4.17 8.26
CA ILE A 77 4.19 -5.01 9.03
C ILE A 77 4.27 -6.46 8.55
N LYS A 78 4.36 -6.68 7.22
CA LYS A 78 4.50 -8.02 6.65
C LYS A 78 5.85 -8.64 7.00
N GLN A 79 6.95 -7.90 6.85
CA GLN A 79 8.30 -8.35 7.23
C GLN A 79 8.40 -8.66 8.72
N ARG A 80 7.83 -7.82 9.61
CA ARG A 80 7.77 -8.09 11.05
C ARG A 80 6.94 -9.34 11.37
N LYS A 81 5.83 -9.57 10.67
CA LYS A 81 5.03 -10.80 10.83
C LYS A 81 5.77 -12.05 10.34
N ASP A 82 6.46 -11.94 9.21
CA ASP A 82 7.21 -13.04 8.61
C ASP A 82 8.41 -13.39 9.52
N LEU A 83 9.10 -12.40 10.07
CA LEU A 83 10.17 -12.57 11.05
C LEU A 83 9.66 -13.23 12.33
N PHE A 84 8.54 -12.75 12.88
CA PHE A 84 7.94 -13.34 14.08
C PHE A 84 7.53 -14.80 13.86
N THR A 85 6.98 -15.11 12.69
CA THR A 85 6.61 -16.49 12.31
C THR A 85 7.85 -17.37 12.20
N ALA A 86 8.90 -16.89 11.54
CA ALA A 86 10.15 -17.63 11.39
C ALA A 86 10.80 -17.94 12.74
N LEU A 87 10.91 -16.95 13.64
CA LEU A 87 11.48 -17.14 14.98
C LEU A 87 10.68 -18.16 15.80
N LYS A 88 9.35 -18.12 15.72
CA LYS A 88 8.49 -19.13 16.35
C LYS A 88 8.71 -20.53 15.78
N THR A 89 8.86 -20.68 14.46
CA THR A 89 9.14 -21.97 13.83
C THR A 89 10.50 -22.53 14.26
N MET A 90 11.46 -21.66 14.58
CA MET A 90 12.76 -22.05 15.13
C MET A 90 12.71 -22.40 16.63
N GLY A 91 11.55 -22.26 17.28
CA GLY A 91 11.35 -22.63 18.68
C GLY A 91 11.50 -21.47 19.68
N ILE A 92 11.62 -20.24 19.22
CA ILE A 92 11.75 -19.05 20.09
C ILE A 92 10.39 -18.69 20.68
N THR A 93 10.38 -18.28 21.94
CA THR A 93 9.15 -17.91 22.64
C THR A 93 8.57 -16.60 22.10
N ALA A 94 7.26 -16.40 22.27
CA ALA A 94 6.58 -15.23 21.73
C ALA A 94 7.06 -13.90 22.33
N ASP A 95 7.61 -13.93 23.55
CA ASP A 95 8.10 -12.75 24.26
C ASP A 95 9.53 -12.38 23.82
N GLU A 96 10.42 -13.37 23.72
CA GLU A 96 11.78 -13.19 23.18
C GLU A 96 11.72 -12.70 21.73
N ALA A 97 10.86 -13.30 20.89
CA ALA A 97 10.72 -12.87 19.50
C ALA A 97 10.28 -11.41 19.40
N LYS A 98 9.40 -10.92 20.29
CA LYS A 98 8.96 -9.52 20.27
C LYS A 98 10.07 -8.56 20.69
N ASP A 99 10.86 -8.92 21.70
CA ASP A 99 11.92 -8.05 22.18
C ASP A 99 13.07 -7.95 21.18
N VAL A 100 13.40 -9.04 20.51
CA VAL A 100 14.41 -9.06 19.45
C VAL A 100 13.95 -8.27 18.22
N ILE A 101 12.69 -8.39 17.81
CA ILE A 101 12.14 -7.64 16.66
C ILE A 101 12.13 -6.12 16.91
N LYS A 102 12.02 -5.65 18.17
CA LYS A 102 12.10 -4.22 18.48
C LYS A 102 13.51 -3.64 18.31
N ASN A 103 14.54 -4.47 18.46
CA ASN A 103 15.94 -4.06 18.42
C ASN A 103 16.58 -4.21 17.03
N ILE A 104 15.82 -4.66 16.03
CA ILE A 104 16.31 -4.92 14.67
C ILE A 104 15.77 -3.88 13.71
N ASP A 105 16.66 -3.34 12.87
CA ASP A 105 16.30 -2.41 11.81
C ASP A 105 15.42 -3.09 10.74
N ALA A 106 14.26 -2.48 10.49
CA ALA A 106 13.28 -2.95 9.51
C ALA A 106 13.75 -2.81 8.05
N ASP A 107 14.79 -2.01 7.81
CA ASP A 107 15.34 -1.74 6.47
C ASP A 107 16.28 -2.87 5.98
N LEU A 108 16.63 -3.80 6.86
CA LEU A 108 17.47 -4.95 6.51
C LEU A 108 16.66 -6.09 5.85
N PRO A 109 17.26 -6.87 4.94
CA PRO A 109 16.62 -8.05 4.36
C PRO A 109 16.20 -9.06 5.44
N ILE A 110 15.06 -9.73 5.23
CA ILE A 110 14.48 -10.70 6.19
C ILE A 110 15.47 -11.78 6.66
N GLN A 111 16.36 -12.24 5.77
CA GLN A 111 17.38 -13.23 6.10
C GLN A 111 18.42 -12.69 7.09
N GLU A 112 18.82 -11.43 6.93
CA GLU A 112 19.78 -10.79 7.81
C GLU A 112 19.13 -10.44 9.16
N GLN A 113 17.85 -10.06 9.15
CA GLN A 113 17.07 -9.86 10.36
C GLN A 113 16.98 -11.16 11.19
N ILE A 114 16.71 -12.31 10.58
CA ILE A 114 16.70 -13.62 11.28
C ILE A 114 18.09 -13.92 11.86
N ARG A 115 19.15 -13.66 11.10
CA ARG A 115 20.53 -13.90 11.56
C ARG A 115 20.89 -13.03 12.76
N LEU A 116 20.56 -11.74 12.71
CA LEU A 116 20.79 -10.81 13.82
C LEU A 116 19.93 -11.17 15.02
N ALA A 117 18.69 -11.59 14.79
CA ALA A 117 17.79 -12.04 15.85
C ALA A 117 18.37 -13.21 16.66
N LEU A 118 18.90 -14.21 15.96
CA LEU A 118 19.53 -15.37 16.58
C LEU A 118 20.86 -15.05 17.29
N LYS A 119 21.49 -13.90 16.98
CA LYS A 119 22.72 -13.46 17.64
C LYS A 119 22.45 -12.73 18.97
N GLN A 120 21.21 -12.27 19.18
CA GLN A 120 20.79 -11.54 20.38
C GLN A 120 20.02 -12.40 21.40
N ILE A 121 19.74 -13.66 21.06
CA ILE A 121 19.15 -14.69 21.93
C ILE A 121 20.28 -15.54 22.48
#